data_AF-A0AAV2ZR30-F1
#
_entry.id   AF-A0AAV2ZR30-F1
#
_cell.length_a   1.000
_cell.length_b   1.000
_cell.length_c   1.000
_cell.angle_alpha   90.00
_cell.angle_beta   90.00
_cell.angle_gamma   90.00
#
_symmetry.space_group_name_H-M   'P 1'
#
loop_
_entity.id
_entity.type
_entity.pdbx_description
1 polymer ?
#
loop_
_entity_poly.entity_id
_entity_poly.type
_entity_poly.pdbx_seq_one_letter_code
_entity_poly.pdbx_strand_id
1 'polypeptide(L)'
;MNKTQPDPGTWDQYMEKFIKGEIAWGSWFDHVIGWWNAKHKHDILYVFYEDMKEDPKREIRKVMKFLGKNFSEEVLDTICHHTTFKAMKQNPMANYSTVPNFVLDQTLSPFMRKGEVADWMNHFTESQNKMFDEEYEKRMKGTDLKFRTNI
;
A
#
# COMPACT_ATOMS: atom_id res chain seq x y z
N MET A 1 6.18 -10.22 -11.26
CA MET A 1 5.03 -9.84 -12.14
C MET A 1 3.94 -10.88 -11.97
N ASN A 2 2.73 -10.44 -11.56
CA ASN A 2 1.61 -11.35 -11.37
C ASN A 2 0.99 -11.73 -12.73
N LYS A 3 0.98 -13.02 -13.06
CA LYS A 3 0.50 -13.57 -14.35
C LYS A 3 -0.98 -13.92 -14.32
N THR A 4 -1.66 -13.79 -13.19
CA THR A 4 -3.12 -14.02 -13.07
C THR A 4 -3.95 -12.78 -13.39
N GLN A 5 -3.31 -11.63 -13.58
CA GLN A 5 -3.95 -10.37 -13.93
C GLN A 5 -3.85 -10.10 -15.43
N PRO A 6 -4.80 -9.35 -16.02
CA PRO A 6 -4.68 -8.89 -17.40
C PRO A 6 -3.38 -8.11 -17.61
N ASP A 7 -2.88 -8.11 -18.85
CA ASP A 7 -1.73 -7.30 -19.22
C ASP A 7 -2.02 -5.81 -18.89
N PRO A 8 -1.17 -5.15 -18.08
CA PRO A 8 -1.37 -3.74 -17.74
C PRO A 8 -1.29 -2.83 -18.97
N GLY A 9 -0.52 -3.22 -20.00
CA GLY A 9 -0.16 -2.35 -21.11
C GLY A 9 0.95 -1.37 -20.73
N THR A 10 1.01 -0.24 -21.44
CA THR A 10 1.94 0.86 -21.09
C THR A 10 1.53 1.52 -19.77
N TRP A 11 2.45 2.30 -19.19
CA TRP A 11 2.16 3.09 -17.99
C TRP A 11 0.93 4.00 -18.17
N ASP A 12 0.84 4.69 -19.31
CA ASP A 12 -0.28 5.58 -19.65
C ASP A 12 -1.62 4.83 -19.66
N GLN A 13 -1.65 3.65 -20.29
CA GLN A 13 -2.83 2.79 -20.36
C GLN A 13 -3.22 2.28 -18.97
N TYR A 14 -2.24 1.91 -18.15
CA TYR A 14 -2.48 1.46 -16.79
C TYR A 14 -3.04 2.58 -15.91
N MET A 15 -2.47 3.78 -16.00
CA MET A 15 -2.93 4.96 -15.26
C MET A 15 -4.39 5.31 -15.61
N GLU A 16 -4.75 5.29 -16.90
CA GLU A 16 -6.12 5.53 -17.34
C GLU A 16 -7.10 4.49 -16.77
N LYS A 17 -6.76 3.20 -16.86
CA LYS A 17 -7.56 2.12 -16.26
C LYS A 17 -7.70 2.28 -14.74
N PHE A 18 -6.61 2.64 -14.06
CA PHE A 18 -6.60 2.86 -12.61
C PHE A 18 -7.58 3.98 -12.21
N ILE A 19 -7.51 5.13 -12.89
CA ILE A 19 -8.39 6.28 -12.63
C ILE A 19 -9.87 5.90 -12.84
N LYS A 20 -10.16 5.12 -13.89
CA LYS A 20 -11.52 4.63 -14.19
C LYS A 20 -11.99 3.51 -13.26
N GLY A 21 -11.10 2.95 -12.43
CA GLY A 21 -11.39 1.76 -11.61
C GLY A 21 -11.54 0.48 -12.44
N GLU A 22 -11.01 0.45 -13.66
CA GLU A 22 -11.02 -0.70 -14.58
C GLU A 22 -9.84 -1.66 -14.30
N ILE A 23 -9.57 -1.87 -13.02
CA ILE A 23 -8.53 -2.77 -12.51
C ILE A 23 -9.14 -3.77 -11.54
N ALA A 24 -8.35 -4.77 -11.13
CA ALA A 24 -8.78 -5.68 -10.08
C ALA A 24 -9.18 -4.90 -8.81
N TRP A 25 -10.31 -5.29 -8.23
CA TRP A 25 -10.94 -4.68 -7.06
C TRP A 25 -11.57 -3.29 -7.25
N GLY A 26 -11.60 -2.75 -8.48
CA GLY A 26 -12.35 -1.55 -8.81
C GLY A 26 -11.64 -0.24 -8.46
N SER A 27 -12.42 0.81 -8.18
CA SER A 27 -11.92 2.15 -7.89
C SER A 27 -11.19 2.23 -6.56
N TRP A 28 -9.92 2.65 -6.59
CA TRP A 28 -9.13 2.92 -5.38
C TRP A 28 -9.81 3.97 -4.49
N PHE A 29 -10.36 5.04 -5.09
CA PHE A 29 -11.02 6.12 -4.36
C PHE A 29 -12.21 5.61 -3.54
N ASP A 30 -13.08 4.83 -4.18
CA ASP A 30 -14.28 4.30 -3.53
C ASP A 30 -13.90 3.31 -2.42
N HIS A 31 -12.84 2.51 -2.65
CA HIS A 31 -12.32 1.58 -1.67
C HIS A 31 -11.81 2.30 -0.41
N VAL A 32 -10.92 3.29 -0.55
CA VAL A 32 -10.33 3.97 0.62
C VAL A 32 -11.34 4.83 1.37
N ILE A 33 -12.21 5.56 0.66
CA ILE A 33 -13.27 6.37 1.26
C ILE A 33 -14.30 5.47 1.95
N GLY A 34 -14.67 4.35 1.32
CA GLY A 34 -15.61 3.38 1.88
C GLY A 34 -15.15 2.84 3.23
N TRP A 35 -13.90 2.34 3.30
CA TRP A 35 -13.31 1.86 4.55
C TRP A 35 -13.10 2.96 5.59
N TRP A 36 -12.73 4.17 5.14
CA TRP A 36 -12.58 5.31 6.04
C TRP A 36 -13.90 5.70 6.70
N ASN A 37 -15.01 5.69 5.97
CA ASN A 37 -16.33 5.95 6.54
C ASN A 37 -16.82 4.79 7.43
N ALA A 38 -16.54 3.55 7.03
CA ALA A 38 -16.93 2.36 7.76
C ALA A 38 -16.31 2.29 9.17
N LYS A 39 -15.10 2.85 9.35
CA LYS A 39 -14.41 2.85 10.66
C LYS A 39 -15.18 3.56 11.79
N HIS A 40 -16.15 4.41 11.45
CA HIS A 40 -17.00 5.07 12.44
C HIS A 40 -18.17 4.19 12.91
N LYS A 41 -18.45 3.09 12.21
CA LYS A 41 -19.58 2.18 12.48
C LYS A 41 -19.14 0.78 12.94
N HIS A 42 -17.89 0.42 12.66
CA HIS A 42 -17.34 -0.90 12.94
C HIS A 42 -15.98 -0.78 13.60
N ASP A 43 -15.57 -1.82 14.32
CA ASP A 43 -14.24 -1.93 14.92
C ASP A 43 -13.19 -2.14 13.82
N ILE A 44 -12.74 -1.04 13.21
CA ILE A 44 -11.75 -1.02 12.15
C ILE A 44 -10.60 -0.12 12.57
N LEU A 45 -9.39 -0.67 12.59
CA LEU A 45 -8.18 0.13 12.67
C LEU A 45 -7.71 0.53 11.26
N TYR A 46 -7.89 1.81 10.92
CA TYR A 46 -7.36 2.36 9.68
C TYR A 46 -5.88 2.76 9.86
N VAL A 47 -5.01 2.26 8.99
CA VAL A 47 -3.56 2.53 9.03
C VAL A 47 -3.07 3.06 7.69
N PHE A 48 -2.04 3.90 7.72
CA PHE A 48 -1.39 4.45 6.53
C PHE A 48 -0.02 3.82 6.34
N TYR A 49 0.32 3.53 5.09
CA TYR A 49 1.63 2.96 4.76
C TYR A 49 2.76 3.92 5.13
N GLU A 50 2.53 5.21 4.91
CA GLU A 50 3.46 6.29 5.19
C GLU A 50 3.75 6.40 6.69
N ASP A 51 2.74 6.25 7.53
CA ASP A 51 2.91 6.22 8.99
C ASP A 51 3.75 5.02 9.44
N MET A 52 3.53 3.85 8.84
CA MET A 52 4.32 2.65 9.14
C MET A 52 5.78 2.79 8.69
N LYS A 53 6.03 3.60 7.66
CA LYS A 53 7.39 3.88 7.16
C LYS A 53 8.10 4.94 8.00
N GLU A 54 7.38 5.96 8.45
CA GLU A 54 7.91 7.05 9.29
C GLU A 54 8.22 6.57 10.72
N ASP A 55 7.28 5.90 11.38
CA ASP A 55 7.45 5.37 12.74
C ASP A 55 6.78 4.00 12.89
N PRO A 56 7.49 2.91 12.51
CA PRO A 56 6.98 1.55 12.64
C PRO A 56 6.57 1.20 14.07
N LYS A 57 7.31 1.67 15.08
CA LYS A 57 7.03 1.34 16.49
C LYS A 57 5.72 1.98 16.96
N ARG A 58 5.47 3.24 16.59
CA ARG A 58 4.18 3.91 16.85
C ARG A 58 3.02 3.11 16.26
N GLU A 59 3.15 2.70 15.00
CA GLU A 59 2.08 1.97 14.32
C GLU A 59 1.87 0.56 14.89
N ILE A 60 2.94 -0.16 15.26
CA ILE A 60 2.82 -1.47 15.92
C ILE A 60 2.12 -1.31 17.28
N ARG A 61 2.45 -0.29 18.08
CA ARG A 61 1.73 -0.02 19.35
C ARG A 61 0.26 0.28 19.11
N LYS A 62 -0.08 0.99 18.03
CA LYS A 62 -1.48 1.24 17.64
C LYS A 62 -2.23 -0.07 17.34
N VAL A 63 -1.60 -0.99 16.60
CA VAL A 63 -2.16 -2.34 16.33
C VAL A 63 -2.29 -3.16 17.62
N MET A 64 -1.28 -3.15 18.49
CA MET A 64 -1.33 -3.85 19.79
C MET A 64 -2.51 -3.37 20.64
N LYS A 65 -2.68 -2.05 20.76
CA LYS A 65 -3.80 -1.44 21.50
C LYS A 65 -5.14 -1.85 20.91
N PHE A 66 -5.28 -1.83 19.59
CA PHE A 66 -6.51 -2.24 18.92
C PHE A 66 -6.85 -3.72 19.17
N LEU A 67 -5.85 -4.59 19.21
CA LEU A 67 -6.02 -6.02 19.53
C LEU A 67 -6.17 -6.31 21.04
N GLY A 68 -6.21 -5.29 21.90
CA GLY A 68 -6.27 -5.46 23.35
C GLY A 68 -5.02 -6.14 23.93
N LYS A 69 -3.86 -5.98 23.28
CA LYS A 69 -2.58 -6.54 23.71
C LYS A 69 -1.69 -5.47 24.32
N ASN A 70 -0.93 -5.87 25.33
CA ASN A 70 0.11 -5.06 25.94
C ASN A 70 1.38 -5.92 26.06
N PHE A 71 2.37 -5.65 25.22
CA PHE A 71 3.64 -6.38 25.19
C PHE A 71 4.78 -5.48 25.67
N SER A 72 5.88 -6.08 26.09
CA SER A 72 7.06 -5.32 26.50
C SER A 72 7.74 -4.63 25.31
N GLU A 73 8.60 -3.66 25.61
CA GLU A 73 9.42 -2.99 24.58
C GLU A 73 10.35 -3.98 23.86
N GLU A 74 10.84 -5.05 24.53
CA GLU A 74 11.67 -6.06 23.84
C GLU A 74 10.88 -6.83 22.77
N VAL A 75 9.60 -7.13 23.05
CA VAL A 75 8.71 -7.77 22.05
C VAL A 75 8.40 -6.81 20.91
N LEU A 76 8.18 -5.53 21.20
CA LEU A 76 7.99 -4.50 20.18
C LEU A 76 9.20 -4.38 19.27
N ASP A 77 10.41 -4.36 19.83
CA ASP A 77 11.67 -4.33 19.09
C ASP A 77 11.83 -5.55 18.19
N THR A 78 11.48 -6.72 18.72
CA THR A 78 11.49 -7.99 17.99
C THR A 78 10.55 -7.95 16.79
N ILE A 79 9.30 -7.52 16.98
CA ILE A 79 8.33 -7.36 15.89
C ILE A 79 8.89 -6.39 14.86
N CYS A 80 9.32 -5.21 15.30
CA CYS A 80 9.83 -4.16 14.42
C CYS A 80 11.00 -4.65 13.56
N HIS A 81 11.94 -5.42 14.13
CA HIS A 81 13.07 -6.01 13.42
C HIS A 81 12.60 -6.99 12.32
N HIS A 82 11.74 -7.94 12.68
CA HIS A 82 11.26 -8.98 11.76
C HIS A 82 10.35 -8.43 10.66
N THR A 83 9.64 -7.33 10.90
CA THR A 83 8.77 -6.68 9.91
C THR A 83 9.47 -5.57 9.12
N THR A 84 10.79 -5.40 9.27
CA THR A 84 11.54 -4.49 8.37
C THR A 84 11.48 -5.00 6.93
N PHE A 85 11.51 -4.08 5.95
CA PHE A 85 11.54 -4.45 4.55
C PHE A 85 12.69 -5.42 4.21
N LYS A 86 13.88 -5.17 4.75
CA LYS A 86 15.05 -6.04 4.56
C LYS A 86 14.80 -7.46 5.08
N ALA A 87 14.30 -7.59 6.32
CA ALA A 87 14.01 -8.89 6.91
C ALA A 87 12.91 -9.64 6.13
N MET A 88 11.80 -8.95 5.80
CA MET A 88 10.69 -9.54 5.06
C MET A 88 11.09 -9.97 3.64
N LYS A 89 11.92 -9.17 2.95
CA LYS A 89 12.43 -9.49 1.60
C LYS A 89 13.29 -10.75 1.58
N GLN A 90 13.98 -11.05 2.68
CA GLN A 90 14.80 -12.26 2.83
C GLN A 90 14.01 -13.47 3.37
N ASN A 91 12.79 -13.27 3.86
CA ASN A 91 11.97 -14.32 4.48
C ASN A 91 11.08 -15.03 3.44
N PRO A 92 11.27 -16.32 3.14
CA PRO A 92 10.45 -17.10 2.20
C PRO A 92 8.96 -17.13 2.54
N MET A 93 8.60 -16.97 3.82
CA MET A 93 7.20 -16.92 4.27
C MET A 93 6.51 -15.58 3.97
N ALA A 94 7.27 -14.54 3.64
CA ALA A 94 6.75 -13.18 3.41
C ALA A 94 7.02 -12.65 1.99
N ASN A 95 8.10 -13.08 1.35
CA ASN A 95 8.53 -12.56 0.04
C ASN A 95 7.92 -13.30 -1.16
N TYR A 96 7.02 -14.25 -0.94
CA TYR A 96 6.34 -15.05 -1.96
C TYR A 96 7.28 -15.94 -2.82
N SER A 97 8.51 -16.22 -2.38
CA SER A 97 9.47 -17.01 -3.19
C SER A 97 9.03 -18.46 -3.41
N THR A 98 8.05 -18.95 -2.64
CA THR A 98 7.46 -20.28 -2.78
C THR A 98 6.31 -20.33 -3.80
N VAL A 99 5.83 -19.17 -4.28
CA VAL A 99 4.79 -19.11 -5.31
C VAL A 99 5.40 -19.44 -6.67
N PRO A 100 4.80 -20.35 -7.46
CA PRO A 100 5.34 -20.70 -8.78
C PRO A 100 5.43 -19.51 -9.73
N ASN A 101 6.48 -19.47 -10.56
CA ASN A 101 6.72 -18.37 -11.50
C ASN A 101 5.59 -18.18 -12.53
N PHE A 102 4.85 -19.23 -12.88
CA PHE A 102 3.70 -19.12 -13.77
C PHE A 102 2.50 -18.38 -13.13
N VAL A 103 2.50 -18.20 -11.80
CA VAL A 103 1.55 -17.36 -11.06
C VAL A 103 2.16 -16.00 -10.77
N LEU A 104 3.36 -15.97 -10.20
CA LEU A 104 4.06 -14.75 -9.83
C LEU A 104 5.53 -14.83 -10.26
N ASP A 105 5.81 -14.27 -11.44
CA ASP A 105 7.15 -14.29 -12.01
C ASP A 105 8.05 -13.25 -11.34
N GLN A 106 8.78 -13.67 -10.32
CA GLN A 106 9.65 -12.79 -9.55
C GLN A 106 10.95 -12.39 -10.28
N THR A 107 11.27 -13.05 -11.41
CA THR A 107 12.47 -12.72 -12.21
C THR A 107 12.31 -11.41 -12.98
N LEU A 108 11.08 -11.08 -13.38
CA LEU A 108 10.73 -9.81 -14.02
C LEU A 108 10.58 -8.67 -13.01
N SER A 109 9.91 -8.96 -11.89
CA SER A 109 9.70 -7.98 -10.84
C SER A 109 9.40 -8.72 -9.53
N PRO A 110 10.25 -8.60 -8.49
CA PRO A 110 10.07 -9.30 -7.23
C PRO A 110 8.88 -8.74 -6.46
N PHE A 111 8.23 -9.58 -5.65
CA PHE A 111 7.09 -9.17 -4.81
C PHE A 111 7.47 -8.03 -3.85
N MET A 112 8.57 -8.22 -3.11
CA MET A 112 9.18 -7.20 -2.27
C MET A 112 10.08 -6.29 -3.12
N ARG A 113 9.47 -5.37 -3.88
CA ARG A 113 10.15 -4.54 -4.90
C ARG A 113 11.11 -3.51 -4.29
N LYS A 114 10.59 -2.37 -3.80
CA LYS A 114 11.38 -1.26 -3.23
C LYS A 114 11.09 -0.95 -1.76
N GLY A 115 9.81 -0.96 -1.35
CA GLY A 115 9.43 -0.73 0.04
C GLY A 115 9.66 0.70 0.52
N GLU A 116 9.42 1.68 -0.35
CA GLU A 116 9.64 3.11 -0.12
C GLU A 116 8.38 3.92 -0.43
N VAL A 117 8.28 5.10 0.18
CA VAL A 117 7.27 6.11 -0.17
C VAL A 117 7.84 6.98 -1.28
N ALA A 118 6.97 7.58 -2.09
CA ALA A 118 7.31 8.53 -3.14
C ALA A 118 7.94 7.97 -4.44
N ASP A 119 7.98 6.66 -4.64
CA ASP A 119 8.48 6.07 -5.90
C ASP A 119 7.64 6.46 -7.13
N TRP A 120 6.44 7.02 -6.94
CA TRP A 120 5.63 7.59 -8.02
C TRP A 120 6.39 8.69 -8.78
N MET A 121 7.26 9.46 -8.12
CA MET A 121 8.06 10.52 -8.75
C MET A 121 9.01 9.98 -9.84
N ASN A 122 9.36 8.70 -9.79
CA ASN A 122 10.20 8.05 -10.81
C ASN A 122 9.40 7.54 -12.03
N HIS A 123 8.07 7.64 -12.00
CA HIS A 123 7.19 7.05 -13.01
C HIS A 123 6.28 8.08 -13.69
N PHE A 124 5.74 9.03 -12.92
CA PHE A 124 4.85 10.05 -13.45
C PHE A 124 5.63 11.12 -14.22
N THR A 125 5.16 11.49 -15.40
CA THR A 125 5.52 12.77 -16.02
C THR A 125 4.79 13.92 -15.31
N GLU A 126 5.24 15.16 -15.49
CA GLU A 126 4.56 16.34 -14.92
C GLU A 126 3.09 16.45 -15.37
N SER A 127 2.81 16.14 -16.65
CA SER A 127 1.45 16.19 -17.20
C SER A 127 0.56 15.09 -16.61
N GLN A 128 1.10 13.89 -16.41
CA GLN A 128 0.39 12.80 -15.74
C GLN A 128 0.11 13.12 -14.28
N ASN A 129 1.09 13.69 -13.57
CA ASN A 129 0.92 14.07 -12.18
C ASN A 129 -0.20 15.12 -12.04
N LYS A 130 -0.18 16.16 -12.86
CA LYS A 130 -1.22 17.20 -12.86
C LYS A 130 -2.62 16.61 -13.13
N MET A 131 -2.73 15.73 -14.13
CA MET A 131 -3.99 15.07 -14.46
C MET A 131 -4.51 14.21 -13.30
N PHE A 132 -3.62 13.46 -12.65
CA PHE A 132 -3.97 12.62 -11.52
C PHE A 132 -4.38 13.44 -10.31
N ASP A 133 -3.66 14.53 -10.01
CA ASP A 133 -3.98 15.45 -8.90
C ASP A 133 -5.36 16.09 -9.09
N GLU A 134 -5.70 16.53 -10.31
CA GLU A 134 -7.02 17.09 -10.63
C GLU A 134 -8.16 16.09 -10.38
N GLU A 135 -7.99 14.83 -10.82
CA GLU A 135 -9.00 13.79 -10.57
C GLU A 135 -9.01 13.36 -9.10
N TYR A 136 -7.86 13.31 -8.43
CA TYR A 136 -7.76 13.02 -7.00
C TYR A 136 -8.53 14.05 -6.18
N GLU A 137 -8.30 15.34 -6.40
CA GLU A 137 -9.01 16.41 -5.70
C GLU A 137 -10.51 16.34 -5.92
N LYS A 138 -10.94 16.04 -7.15
CA LYS A 138 -12.36 15.87 -7.48
C LYS A 138 -12.99 14.67 -6.78
N ARG A 139 -12.32 13.50 -6.79
CA ARG A 139 -12.83 12.24 -6.21
C ARG A 139 -12.78 12.23 -4.68
N MET A 140 -11.77 12.88 -4.09
CA MET A 140 -11.58 12.99 -2.65
C MET A 140 -12.27 14.23 -2.05
N LYS A 141 -12.99 15.01 -2.87
CA LYS A 141 -13.73 16.17 -2.40
C LYS A 141 -14.80 15.75 -1.39
N GLY A 142 -14.83 16.43 -0.24
CA GLY A 142 -15.83 16.21 0.80
C GLY A 142 -15.48 15.11 1.81
N THR A 143 -14.35 14.42 1.66
CA THR A 143 -13.79 13.59 2.73
C THR A 143 -12.70 14.35 3.51
N ASP A 144 -12.59 14.03 4.80
CA ASP A 144 -11.49 14.44 5.68
C ASP A 144 -10.29 13.47 5.63
N LEU A 145 -10.38 12.39 4.84
CA LEU A 145 -9.28 11.47 4.58
C LEU A 145 -8.15 12.18 3.81
N LYS A 146 -6.95 12.19 4.39
CA LYS A 146 -5.74 12.76 3.79
C LYS A 146 -4.65 11.71 3.71
N PHE A 147 -4.09 11.54 2.51
CA PHE A 147 -2.91 10.72 2.28
C PHE A 147 -1.68 11.60 2.16
N ARG A 148 -0.53 11.05 2.56
CA ARG A 148 0.77 11.66 2.32
C ARG A 148 1.40 10.97 1.11
N THR A 149 1.99 11.74 0.21
CA THR A 149 2.69 11.20 -0.97
C THR A 149 4.21 11.16 -0.78
N ASN A 150 4.69 11.73 0.34
CA ASN A 150 6.08 11.83 0.76
C ASN A 150 6.17 11.67 2.29
N ILE A 151 7.31 11.22 2.79
CA ILE A 151 7.67 11.18 4.22
C ILE A 151 9.02 11.86 4.44
#